data_AF-A0A963ZG42-F1
#
_entry.id   AF-A0A963ZG42-F1
#
_cell.length_a   1.000
_cell.length_b   1.000
_cell.length_c   1.000
_cell.angle_alpha   90.00
_cell.angle_beta   90.00
_cell.angle_gamma   90.00
#
_symmetry.space_group_name_H-M   'P 1'
#
loop_
_entity.id
_entity.type
_entity.pdbx_description
1 polymer ?
#
loop_
_entity_poly.entity_id
_entity_poly.type
_entity_poly.pdbx_seq_one_letter_code
_entity_poly.pdbx_strand_id
1 'polypeptide(L)'
;MEPRLRVSGWIDSWTQNLLYPTKEAKRITRQEITQTTLRPIPLLMIYGMVMGSFGLFNDPNGTLWTELLHLLYSSSKIPILTGLTFLLALPGFYVFYMLAGLAEDFRDVIRAFIHTQAVFALALASLSPFTLLFYLSIPDYLSAVLFNGLMFAVAALVRQIVLRRQYAILICRHPRHRLLLRLWFLLYAFIGIQTGWLLRPWVGVPGADNSYLREDTWSIAYLELLKILRGILSL
;
A
#
# COMPACT_ATOMS: atom_id res chain seq x y z
N MET A 1 -5.68 26.71 -58.59
CA MET A 1 -5.23 27.19 -57.27
C MET A 1 -5.97 26.38 -56.22
N GLU A 2 -5.36 25.32 -55.70
CA GLU A 2 -5.94 24.53 -54.60
C GLU A 2 -5.51 25.11 -53.24
N PRO A 3 -6.43 25.25 -52.26
CA PRO A 3 -6.08 25.73 -50.95
C PRO A 3 -5.47 24.58 -50.14
N ARG A 4 -4.16 24.65 -49.86
CA ARG A 4 -3.52 23.79 -48.86
C ARG A 4 -4.10 24.15 -47.49
N LEU A 5 -5.02 23.31 -46.99
CA LEU A 5 -5.45 23.36 -45.60
C LEU A 5 -4.23 23.03 -44.73
N ARG A 6 -3.65 24.08 -44.13
CA ARG A 6 -2.62 24.00 -43.10
C ARG A 6 -3.26 23.45 -41.83
N VAL A 7 -3.50 22.14 -41.79
CA VAL A 7 -3.91 21.44 -40.59
C VAL A 7 -2.73 21.50 -39.62
N SER A 8 -2.74 22.53 -38.77
CA SER A 8 -2.30 22.50 -37.38
C SER A 8 -0.99 21.74 -37.09
N GLY A 9 0.14 22.44 -37.19
CA GLY A 9 1.43 21.96 -36.64
C GLY A 9 1.40 21.68 -35.13
N TRP A 10 0.31 22.05 -34.43
CA TRP A 10 0.07 21.67 -33.04
C TRP A 10 -0.21 20.17 -32.91
N ILE A 11 -1.04 19.59 -33.80
CA ILE A 11 -1.35 18.15 -33.80
C ILE A 11 -0.10 17.33 -34.13
N ASP A 12 0.73 17.82 -35.05
CA ASP A 12 1.99 17.18 -35.44
C ASP A 12 3.02 17.19 -34.29
N SER A 13 3.10 18.27 -33.51
CA SER A 13 3.99 18.32 -32.33
C SER A 13 3.54 17.41 -31.19
N TRP A 14 2.23 17.25 -30.97
CA TRP A 14 1.68 16.33 -29.98
C TRP A 14 1.92 14.88 -30.36
N THR A 15 1.71 14.52 -31.62
CA THR A 15 1.97 13.17 -32.14
C THR A 15 3.46 12.85 -32.18
N GLN A 16 4.32 13.79 -32.57
CA GLN A 16 5.78 13.64 -32.49
C GLN A 16 6.29 13.48 -31.05
N ASN A 17 5.77 14.23 -30.07
CA ASN A 17 6.16 14.06 -28.67
C ASN A 17 5.68 12.72 -28.07
N LEU A 18 4.56 12.18 -28.57
CA LEU A 18 4.03 10.87 -28.15
C LEU A 18 4.85 9.71 -28.73
N LEU A 19 5.27 9.81 -30.00
CA LEU A 19 6.05 8.79 -30.72
C LEU A 19 7.56 8.88 -30.42
N TYR A 20 8.09 10.09 -30.22
CA TYR A 20 9.50 10.38 -29.96
C TYR A 20 9.66 11.28 -28.73
N PRO A 21 9.42 10.76 -27.52
CA PRO A 21 9.51 11.57 -26.31
C PRO A 21 10.91 12.17 -26.16
N THR A 22 10.96 13.49 -26.11
CA THR A 22 12.20 14.27 -25.94
C THR A 22 12.93 13.85 -24.67
N LYS A 23 14.25 14.09 -24.60
CA LYS A 23 15.05 13.81 -23.39
C LYS A 23 14.46 14.51 -22.15
N GLU A 24 13.82 15.65 -22.35
CA GLU A 24 13.16 16.45 -21.33
C GLU A 24 11.85 15.81 -20.85
N ALA A 25 10.98 15.35 -21.77
CA ALA A 25 9.78 14.59 -21.41
C ALA A 25 10.12 13.28 -20.67
N LYS A 26 11.19 12.59 -21.07
CA LYS A 26 11.71 11.41 -20.34
C LYS A 26 12.21 11.77 -18.95
N ARG A 27 12.85 12.94 -18.76
CA ARG A 27 13.31 13.43 -17.45
C ARG A 27 12.14 13.78 -16.53
N ILE A 28 11.15 14.50 -17.02
CA ILE A 28 9.94 14.88 -16.27
C ILE A 28 9.19 13.62 -15.82
N THR A 29 8.96 12.68 -16.74
CA THR A 29 8.31 11.39 -16.41
C THR A 29 9.11 10.62 -15.34
N ARG A 30 10.45 10.62 -15.44
CA ARG A 30 11.31 9.94 -14.45
C ARG A 30 11.24 10.65 -13.08
N GLN A 31 11.24 11.97 -13.06
CA GLN A 31 11.11 12.76 -11.83
C GLN A 31 9.74 12.57 -11.17
N GLU A 32 8.64 12.58 -11.93
CA GLU A 32 7.31 12.30 -11.40
C GLU A 32 7.20 10.89 -10.80
N ILE A 33 7.77 9.88 -11.47
CA ILE A 33 7.80 8.50 -10.94
C ILE A 33 8.63 8.44 -9.64
N THR A 34 9.82 9.04 -9.61
CA THR A 34 10.67 9.06 -8.40
C THR A 34 9.97 9.79 -7.24
N GLN A 35 9.37 10.95 -7.51
CA GLN A 35 8.65 11.71 -6.48
C GLN A 35 7.42 10.95 -5.97
N THR A 36 6.67 10.30 -6.86
CA THR A 36 5.49 9.50 -6.48
C THR A 36 5.87 8.26 -5.67
N THR A 37 7.05 7.69 -5.92
CA THR A 37 7.55 6.49 -5.21
C THR A 37 8.07 6.82 -3.81
N LEU A 38 8.74 7.96 -3.62
CA LEU A 38 9.37 8.32 -2.33
C LEU A 38 8.43 9.07 -1.36
N ARG A 39 7.48 9.84 -1.87
CA ARG A 39 6.46 10.56 -1.07
C ARG A 39 5.66 9.72 -0.06
N PRO A 40 5.28 8.45 -0.30
CA PRO A 40 4.54 7.67 0.70
C PRO A 40 5.35 7.35 1.96
N ILE A 41 6.67 7.25 1.90
CA ILE A 41 7.51 6.79 3.01
C ILE A 41 7.28 7.61 4.30
N PRO A 42 7.41 8.96 4.30
CA PRO A 42 7.18 9.75 5.51
C PRO A 42 5.74 9.63 6.03
N LEU A 43 4.75 9.54 5.14
CA LEU A 43 3.34 9.40 5.52
C LEU A 43 3.06 8.04 6.21
N LEU A 44 3.66 6.97 5.70
CA LEU A 44 3.58 5.64 6.31
C LEU A 44 4.32 5.61 7.66
N MET A 45 5.46 6.31 7.77
CA MET A 45 6.18 6.45 9.05
C MET A 45 5.34 7.20 10.09
N ILE A 46 4.67 8.30 9.72
CA ILE A 46 3.76 9.03 10.62
C ILE A 46 2.67 8.10 11.17
N TYR A 47 2.05 7.30 10.32
CA TYR A 47 1.04 6.34 10.78
C TYR A 47 1.65 5.26 11.69
N GLY A 48 2.84 4.75 11.37
CA GLY A 48 3.55 3.81 12.23
C GLY A 48 3.95 4.39 13.59
N MET A 49 4.32 5.68 13.66
CA MET A 49 4.55 6.38 14.94
C MET A 49 3.30 6.38 15.80
N VAL A 50 2.13 6.67 15.20
CA VAL A 50 0.85 6.65 15.91
C VAL A 50 0.50 5.25 16.37
N MET A 51 0.78 4.22 15.59
CA MET A 51 0.54 2.84 16.03
C MET A 51 1.43 2.45 17.21
N GLY A 52 2.68 2.90 17.22
CA GLY A 52 3.65 2.70 18.30
C GLY A 52 3.32 3.45 19.59
N SER A 53 2.54 4.55 19.52
CA SER A 53 2.19 5.33 20.72
C SER A 53 1.20 4.62 21.66
N PHE A 54 0.61 3.48 21.26
CA PHE A 54 -0.22 2.69 22.16
C PHE A 54 0.53 2.25 23.43
N GLY A 55 1.79 1.82 23.28
CA GLY A 55 2.65 1.44 24.40
C GLY A 55 2.91 2.61 25.34
N LEU A 56 3.19 3.79 24.77
CA LEU A 56 3.44 5.02 25.52
C LEU A 56 2.26 5.43 26.42
N PHE A 57 1.02 5.22 25.97
CA PHE A 57 -0.16 5.62 26.73
C PHE A 57 -0.67 4.56 27.71
N ASN A 58 -0.34 3.28 27.50
CA ASN A 58 -0.97 2.16 28.20
C ASN A 58 0.02 1.23 28.92
N ASP A 59 1.34 1.43 28.82
CA ASP A 59 2.33 0.68 29.59
C ASP A 59 2.79 1.48 30.83
N PRO A 60 2.32 1.12 32.05
CA PRO A 60 2.70 1.81 33.28
C PRO A 60 4.16 1.59 33.70
N ASN A 61 4.85 0.61 33.10
CA ASN A 61 6.26 0.29 33.39
C ASN A 61 7.22 0.77 32.29
N GLY A 62 6.70 1.42 31.24
CA GLY A 62 7.47 1.89 30.10
C GLY A 62 8.51 2.95 30.49
N THR A 63 9.77 2.71 30.16
CA THR A 63 10.82 3.73 30.28
C THR A 63 10.78 4.61 29.03
N LEU A 64 11.12 5.90 29.13
CA LEU A 64 11.18 6.79 27.95
C LEU A 64 12.00 6.20 26.79
N TRP A 65 13.09 5.49 27.11
CA TRP A 65 13.93 4.82 26.12
C TRP A 65 13.24 3.64 25.42
N THR A 66 12.49 2.80 26.13
CA THR A 66 11.78 1.66 25.53
C THR A 66 10.65 2.15 24.63
N GLU A 67 9.94 3.20 25.04
CA GLU A 67 8.84 3.76 24.24
C GLU A 67 9.32 4.46 22.97
N LEU A 68 10.43 5.21 23.03
CA LEU A 68 11.03 5.81 21.83
C LEU A 68 11.51 4.74 20.84
N LEU A 69 12.07 3.64 21.35
CA LEU A 69 12.46 2.50 20.51
C LEU A 69 11.23 1.85 19.87
N HIS A 70 10.14 1.65 20.61
CA HIS A 70 8.87 1.15 20.06
C HIS A 70 8.30 2.04 18.95
N LEU A 71 8.34 3.36 19.14
CA LEU A 71 7.91 4.35 18.14
C LEU A 71 8.74 4.25 16.86
N LEU A 72 10.07 4.27 16.97
CA LEU A 72 10.96 4.16 15.81
C LEU A 72 10.79 2.81 15.09
N TYR A 73 10.64 1.75 15.89
CA TYR A 73 10.45 0.40 15.42
C TYR A 73 9.16 0.28 14.60
N SER A 74 8.01 0.67 15.15
CA SER A 74 6.71 0.62 14.47
C SER A 74 6.66 1.53 13.23
N SER A 75 7.31 2.70 13.28
CA SER A 75 7.42 3.63 12.15
C SER A 75 8.09 3.02 10.94
N SER A 76 9.16 2.25 11.14
CA SER A 76 9.90 1.61 10.05
C SER A 76 9.10 0.46 9.40
N LYS A 77 8.23 -0.20 10.17
CA LYS A 77 7.50 -1.38 9.71
C LYS A 77 6.47 -1.10 8.64
N ILE A 78 5.73 0.00 8.74
CA ILE A 78 4.63 0.27 7.80
C ILE A 78 5.16 0.47 6.36
N PRO A 79 6.23 1.26 6.13
CA PRO A 79 6.91 1.30 4.84
C PRO A 79 7.39 -0.07 4.37
N ILE A 80 8.01 -0.86 5.25
CA ILE A 80 8.54 -2.20 4.92
C ILE A 80 7.40 -3.14 4.52
N LEU A 81 6.31 -3.19 5.28
CA LEU A 81 5.12 -3.99 5.00
C LEU A 81 4.58 -3.68 3.60
N THR A 82 4.36 -2.40 3.34
CA THR A 82 3.68 -1.95 2.12
C THR A 82 4.58 -2.17 0.90
N GLY A 83 5.88 -1.87 1.04
CA GLY A 83 6.90 -2.08 0.01
C GLY A 83 7.14 -3.56 -0.28
N LEU A 84 7.33 -4.38 0.75
CA LEU A 84 7.55 -5.83 0.60
C LEU A 84 6.34 -6.51 -0.03
N THR A 85 5.13 -6.19 0.42
CA THR A 85 3.88 -6.71 -0.18
C THR A 85 3.80 -6.38 -1.66
N PHE A 86 4.14 -5.14 -2.03
CA PHE A 86 4.18 -4.72 -3.42
C PHE A 86 5.22 -5.49 -4.24
N LEU A 87 6.46 -5.58 -3.75
CA LEU A 87 7.56 -6.27 -4.43
C LEU A 87 7.27 -7.76 -4.64
N LEU A 88 6.67 -8.43 -3.65
CA LEU A 88 6.31 -9.84 -3.74
C LEU A 88 5.10 -10.08 -4.67
N ALA A 89 4.17 -9.12 -4.76
CA ALA A 89 3.00 -9.21 -5.63
C ALA A 89 3.34 -8.99 -7.12
N LEU A 90 4.34 -8.17 -7.43
CA LEU A 90 4.70 -7.81 -8.79
C LEU A 90 5.06 -8.99 -9.71
N PRO A 91 5.95 -9.94 -9.36
CA PRO A 91 6.35 -11.01 -10.26
C PRO A 91 5.18 -11.93 -10.61
N GLY A 92 4.35 -12.30 -9.62
CA GLY A 92 3.16 -13.13 -9.86
C GLY A 92 2.16 -12.43 -10.77
N PHE A 93 1.95 -11.13 -10.57
CA PHE A 93 1.07 -10.33 -11.43
C PHE A 93 1.62 -10.19 -12.86
N TYR A 94 2.93 -10.00 -13.02
CA TYR A 94 3.58 -9.90 -14.33
C TYR A 94 3.35 -11.14 -15.20
N VAL A 95 3.42 -12.34 -14.61
CA VAL A 95 3.13 -13.60 -15.33
C VAL A 95 1.69 -13.61 -15.87
N PHE A 96 0.69 -13.29 -15.03
CA PHE A 96 -0.70 -13.20 -15.49
C PHE A 96 -0.89 -12.13 -16.57
N TYR A 97 -0.17 -11.03 -16.45
CA TYR A 97 -0.22 -9.93 -17.40
C TYR A 97 0.34 -10.30 -18.78
N MET A 98 1.45 -11.05 -18.80
CA MET A 98 2.05 -11.60 -20.02
C MET A 98 1.15 -12.66 -20.66
N LEU A 99 0.59 -13.58 -19.87
CA LEU A 99 -0.36 -14.60 -20.36
C LEU A 99 -1.64 -13.98 -20.95
N ALA A 100 -2.06 -12.83 -20.45
CA ALA A 100 -3.20 -12.09 -21.01
C ALA A 100 -2.89 -11.42 -22.36
N GLY A 101 -1.63 -11.38 -22.78
CA GLY A 101 -1.16 -10.76 -24.03
C GLY A 101 -1.13 -9.23 -23.99
N LEU A 102 -1.01 -8.62 -22.81
CA LEU A 102 -1.15 -7.17 -22.61
C LEU A 102 0.17 -6.44 -22.31
N ALA A 103 1.31 -7.09 -22.60
CA ALA A 103 2.67 -6.65 -22.26
C ALA A 103 2.96 -5.15 -22.47
N GLU A 104 2.42 -4.57 -23.53
CA GLU A 104 2.64 -3.17 -23.93
C GLU A 104 2.10 -2.16 -22.90
N ASP A 105 0.96 -2.46 -22.28
CA ASP A 105 0.30 -1.61 -21.29
C ASP A 105 0.94 -1.75 -19.88
N PHE A 106 1.88 -2.69 -19.67
CA PHE A 106 2.39 -3.04 -18.33
C PHE A 106 3.01 -1.84 -17.61
N ARG A 107 3.66 -0.97 -18.37
CA ARG A 107 4.29 0.24 -17.83
C ARG A 107 3.26 1.21 -17.24
N ASP A 108 2.10 1.35 -17.89
CA ASP A 108 1.02 2.20 -17.41
C ASP A 108 0.37 1.62 -16.16
N VAL A 109 0.28 0.29 -16.09
CA VAL A 109 -0.17 -0.43 -14.90
C VAL A 109 0.76 -0.24 -13.70
N ILE A 110 2.08 -0.38 -13.88
CA ILE A 110 3.05 -0.16 -12.82
C ILE A 110 2.99 1.28 -12.30
N ARG A 111 2.84 2.27 -13.19
CA ARG A 111 2.65 3.67 -12.80
C ARG A 111 1.39 3.85 -11.96
N ALA A 112 0.28 3.23 -12.35
CA ALA A 112 -0.95 3.28 -11.57
C ALA A 112 -0.81 2.64 -10.19
N PHE A 113 -0.07 1.52 -10.09
CA PHE A 113 0.23 0.91 -8.80
C PHE A 113 1.11 1.80 -7.91
N ILE A 114 2.20 2.35 -8.44
CA ILE A 114 3.08 3.26 -7.70
C ILE A 114 2.30 4.49 -7.22
N HIS A 115 1.47 5.08 -8.08
CA HIS A 115 0.63 6.23 -7.70
C HIS A 115 -0.34 5.88 -6.57
N THR A 116 -0.98 4.72 -6.63
CA THR A 116 -1.96 4.32 -5.63
C THR A 116 -1.30 3.91 -4.30
N GLN A 117 0.01 3.60 -4.27
CA GLN A 117 0.75 3.50 -3.00
C GLN A 117 0.81 4.82 -2.24
N ALA A 118 1.00 5.96 -2.95
CA ALA A 118 0.96 7.28 -2.32
C ALA A 118 -0.42 7.61 -1.76
N VAL A 119 -1.49 7.23 -2.47
CA VAL A 119 -2.88 7.41 -2.00
C VAL A 119 -3.16 6.61 -0.74
N PHE A 120 -2.66 5.37 -0.66
CA PHE A 120 -2.78 4.53 0.52
C PHE A 120 -2.07 5.14 1.73
N ALA A 121 -0.83 5.60 1.54
CA ALA A 121 -0.06 6.27 2.58
C ALA A 121 -0.74 7.55 3.08
N LEU A 122 -1.28 8.36 2.16
CA LEU A 122 -2.02 9.57 2.49
C LEU A 122 -3.30 9.25 3.26
N ALA A 123 -4.05 8.23 2.84
CA ALA A 123 -5.26 7.81 3.54
C ALA A 123 -4.95 7.35 4.96
N LEU A 124 -3.92 6.53 5.17
CA LEU A 124 -3.46 6.15 6.50
C LEU A 124 -3.03 7.35 7.33
N ALA A 125 -2.18 8.24 6.79
CA ALA A 125 -1.75 9.45 7.49
C ALA A 125 -2.91 10.36 7.89
N SER A 126 -3.97 10.44 7.06
CA SER A 126 -5.19 11.18 7.38
C SER A 126 -6.04 10.50 8.47
N LEU A 127 -5.90 9.19 8.66
CA LEU A 127 -6.60 8.42 9.70
C LEU A 127 -5.85 8.40 11.03
N SER A 128 -4.56 8.73 11.03
CA SER A 128 -3.71 8.88 12.22
C SER A 128 -4.37 9.61 13.42
N PRO A 129 -4.99 10.81 13.28
CA PRO A 129 -5.60 11.48 14.43
C PRO A 129 -6.76 10.67 15.05
N PHE A 130 -7.52 9.92 14.24
CA PHE A 130 -8.59 9.07 14.73
C PHE A 130 -8.06 7.87 15.52
N THR A 131 -6.97 7.25 15.04
CA THR A 131 -6.27 6.18 15.78
C THR A 131 -5.74 6.67 17.12
N LEU A 132 -5.18 7.87 17.15
CA LEU A 132 -4.67 8.47 18.39
C LEU A 132 -5.79 8.74 19.39
N LEU A 133 -6.91 9.33 18.95
CA LEU A 133 -8.08 9.55 19.82
C LEU A 133 -8.65 8.23 20.36
N PHE A 134 -8.66 7.17 19.55
CA PHE A 134 -9.12 5.85 19.97
C PHE A 134 -8.23 5.28 21.08
N TYR A 135 -6.91 5.38 20.94
CA TYR A 135 -5.96 4.92 21.95
C TYR A 135 -6.08 5.66 23.28
N LEU A 136 -6.40 6.96 23.24
CA LEU A 136 -6.68 7.74 24.46
C LEU A 136 -8.02 7.37 25.11
N SER A 137 -8.95 6.78 24.35
CA SER A 137 -10.30 6.47 24.82
C SER A 137 -10.43 5.05 25.37
N ILE A 138 -9.73 4.07 24.77
CA ILE A 138 -9.89 2.65 25.06
C ILE A 138 -8.52 2.00 25.27
N PRO A 139 -8.18 1.59 26.51
CA PRO A 139 -6.86 1.01 26.84
C PRO A 139 -6.77 -0.51 26.56
N ASP A 140 -7.67 -1.07 25.76
CA ASP A 140 -7.70 -2.50 25.42
C ASP A 140 -6.87 -2.82 24.16
N TYR A 141 -5.94 -3.78 24.29
CA TYR A 141 -5.03 -4.16 23.21
C TYR A 141 -5.75 -4.80 22.02
N LEU A 142 -6.73 -5.69 22.28
CA LEU A 142 -7.46 -6.37 21.21
C LEU A 142 -8.25 -5.33 20.39
N SER A 143 -8.91 -4.41 21.06
CA SER A 143 -9.62 -3.28 20.44
C SER A 143 -8.68 -2.41 19.60
N ALA A 144 -7.47 -2.12 20.10
CA ALA A 144 -6.45 -1.38 19.35
C ALA A 144 -6.01 -2.10 18.07
N VAL A 145 -5.78 -3.42 18.14
CA VAL A 145 -5.41 -4.24 16.97
C VAL A 145 -6.54 -4.25 15.92
N LEU A 146 -7.79 -4.46 16.35
CA LEU A 146 -8.96 -4.46 15.45
C LEU A 146 -9.18 -3.09 14.81
N PHE A 147 -9.03 -2.01 15.59
CA PHE A 147 -9.19 -0.65 15.08
C PHE A 147 -8.13 -0.30 14.03
N ASN A 148 -6.86 -0.67 14.24
CA ASN A 148 -5.84 -0.52 13.21
C ASN A 148 -6.17 -1.35 11.97
N GLY A 149 -6.60 -2.61 12.15
CA GLY A 149 -7.06 -3.44 11.04
C GLY A 149 -8.15 -2.77 10.21
N LEU A 150 -9.10 -2.11 10.86
CA LEU A 150 -10.15 -1.31 10.21
C LEU A 150 -9.57 -0.11 9.45
N MET A 151 -8.64 0.66 10.03
CA MET A 151 -8.01 1.79 9.35
C MET A 151 -7.24 1.34 8.09
N PHE A 152 -6.51 0.23 8.17
CA PHE A 152 -5.86 -0.40 7.02
C PHE A 152 -6.87 -0.83 5.95
N ALA A 153 -8.00 -1.42 6.35
CA ALA A 153 -9.05 -1.81 5.42
C ALA A 153 -9.66 -0.59 4.71
N VAL A 154 -9.98 0.48 5.45
CA VAL A 154 -10.49 1.74 4.88
C VAL A 154 -9.49 2.35 3.91
N ALA A 155 -8.22 2.47 4.29
CA ALA A 155 -7.17 2.98 3.40
C ALA A 155 -7.00 2.11 2.14
N ALA A 156 -7.07 0.78 2.28
CA ALA A 156 -7.00 -0.15 1.16
C ALA A 156 -8.20 -0.01 0.22
N LEU A 157 -9.41 0.25 0.74
CA LEU A 157 -10.60 0.53 -0.07
C LEU A 157 -10.45 1.85 -0.85
N VAL A 158 -9.99 2.92 -0.20
CA VAL A 158 -9.71 4.21 -0.87
C VAL A 158 -8.70 4.02 -1.99
N ARG A 159 -7.59 3.33 -1.72
CA ARG A 159 -6.59 2.94 -2.72
C ARG A 159 -7.23 2.20 -3.89
N GLN A 160 -8.06 1.19 -3.60
CA GLN A 160 -8.71 0.36 -4.61
C GLN A 160 -9.70 1.16 -5.48
N ILE A 161 -10.43 2.13 -4.90
CA ILE A 161 -11.33 3.03 -5.62
C ILE A 161 -10.53 3.89 -6.61
N VAL A 162 -9.44 4.51 -6.16
CA VAL A 162 -8.59 5.33 -7.04
C VAL A 162 -7.93 4.48 -8.13
N LEU A 163 -7.47 3.28 -7.78
CA LEU A 163 -6.90 2.35 -8.76
C LEU A 163 -7.89 1.98 -9.85
N ARG A 164 -9.15 1.67 -9.48
CA ARG A 164 -10.22 1.38 -10.45
C ARG A 164 -10.47 2.56 -11.41
N ARG A 165 -10.40 3.79 -10.91
CA ARG A 165 -10.53 5.00 -11.75
C ARG A 165 -9.38 5.11 -12.75
N GLN A 166 -8.14 4.91 -12.31
CA GLN A 166 -6.98 4.95 -13.21
C GLN A 166 -6.99 3.82 -14.25
N TYR A 167 -7.47 2.64 -13.85
CA TYR A 167 -7.64 1.49 -14.73
C TYR A 167 -8.77 1.66 -15.77
N ALA A 168 -9.65 2.65 -15.64
CA ALA A 168 -10.75 2.83 -16.58
C ALA A 168 -10.25 3.02 -18.02
N ILE A 169 -9.18 3.81 -18.20
CA ILE A 169 -8.56 4.06 -19.52
C ILE A 169 -8.00 2.76 -20.11
N LEU A 170 -7.32 1.95 -19.28
CA LEU A 170 -6.78 0.64 -19.67
C LEU A 170 -7.92 -0.32 -20.06
N ILE A 171 -8.99 -0.38 -19.26
CA ILE A 171 -10.16 -1.24 -19.53
C ILE A 171 -10.85 -0.88 -20.85
N CYS A 172 -10.89 0.41 -21.21
CA CYS A 172 -11.41 0.84 -22.51
C CYS A 172 -10.54 0.37 -23.69
N ARG A 173 -9.21 0.29 -23.53
CA ARG A 173 -8.32 -0.28 -24.55
C ARG A 173 -8.56 -1.79 -24.70
N HIS A 174 -8.57 -2.53 -23.59
CA HIS A 174 -8.83 -3.97 -23.59
C HIS A 174 -9.62 -4.43 -22.34
N PRO A 175 -10.72 -5.20 -22.50
CA PRO A 175 -11.56 -5.61 -21.37
C PRO A 175 -10.87 -6.57 -20.39
N ARG A 176 -9.82 -7.28 -20.83
CA ARG A 176 -9.03 -8.21 -19.99
C ARG A 176 -8.36 -7.52 -18.80
N HIS A 177 -8.09 -6.21 -18.89
CA HIS A 177 -7.60 -5.41 -17.76
C HIS A 177 -8.52 -5.47 -16.53
N ARG A 178 -9.82 -5.71 -16.72
CA ARG A 178 -10.77 -5.89 -15.61
C ARG A 178 -10.49 -7.16 -14.81
N LEU A 179 -10.14 -8.26 -15.48
CA LEU A 179 -9.78 -9.51 -14.82
C LEU A 179 -8.46 -9.34 -14.08
N LEU A 180 -7.47 -8.74 -14.73
CA LEU A 180 -6.16 -8.48 -14.15
C LEU A 180 -6.27 -7.59 -12.90
N LEU A 181 -7.11 -6.56 -12.92
CA LEU A 181 -7.34 -5.72 -11.73
C LEU A 181 -7.93 -6.51 -10.55
N ARG A 182 -8.81 -7.48 -10.80
CA ARG A 182 -9.35 -8.38 -9.76
C ARG A 182 -8.27 -9.31 -9.24
N LEU A 183 -7.47 -9.91 -10.13
CA LEU A 183 -6.35 -10.76 -9.77
C LEU A 183 -5.33 -10.00 -8.92
N TRP A 184 -5.01 -8.76 -9.29
CA TRP A 184 -4.14 -7.88 -8.50
C TRP A 184 -4.67 -7.66 -7.09
N PHE A 185 -5.96 -7.33 -6.96
CA PHE A 185 -6.58 -7.15 -5.65
C PHE A 185 -6.47 -8.42 -4.78
N LEU A 186 -6.80 -9.58 -5.35
CA LEU A 186 -6.73 -10.87 -4.64
C LEU A 186 -5.29 -11.22 -4.25
N LEU A 187 -4.34 -11.09 -5.17
CA LEU A 187 -2.94 -11.38 -4.94
C LEU A 187 -2.34 -10.44 -3.87
N TYR A 188 -2.62 -9.15 -3.97
CA TYR A 188 -2.12 -8.15 -3.02
C TYR A 188 -2.72 -8.34 -1.64
N ALA A 189 -4.02 -8.64 -1.54
CA ALA A 189 -4.65 -8.96 -0.26
C ALA A 189 -4.07 -10.24 0.35
N PHE A 190 -3.88 -11.28 -0.46
CA PHE A 190 -3.32 -12.55 -0.01
C PHE A 190 -1.89 -12.40 0.54
N ILE A 191 -1.02 -11.73 -0.23
CA ILE A 191 0.36 -11.49 0.18
C ILE A 191 0.39 -10.53 1.36
N GLY A 192 -0.44 -9.48 1.35
CA GLY A 192 -0.53 -8.46 2.40
C GLY A 192 -0.95 -9.03 3.75
N ILE A 193 -1.86 -10.01 3.78
CA ILE A 193 -2.23 -10.71 5.02
C ILE A 193 -1.04 -11.53 5.55
N GLN A 194 -0.29 -12.18 4.66
CA GLN A 194 0.87 -13.00 5.05
C GLN A 194 2.05 -12.17 5.52
N THR A 195 2.42 -11.12 4.79
CA THR A 195 3.45 -10.16 5.23
C THR A 195 2.98 -9.44 6.51
N GLY A 196 1.69 -9.12 6.58
CA GLY A 196 0.99 -8.65 7.77
C GLY A 196 1.18 -9.56 8.99
N TRP A 197 1.11 -10.87 8.79
CA TRP A 197 1.29 -11.84 9.85
C TRP A 197 2.75 -11.97 10.30
N LEU A 198 3.65 -11.99 9.32
CA LEU A 198 5.09 -12.17 9.49
C LEU A 198 5.73 -11.03 10.31
N LEU A 199 5.29 -9.80 10.08
CA LEU A 199 5.86 -8.59 10.69
C LEU A 199 5.20 -8.21 12.05
N ARG A 200 4.25 -9.02 12.57
CA ARG A 200 3.75 -8.85 13.94
C ARG A 200 4.87 -9.06 14.97
N PRO A 201 4.85 -8.34 16.10
CA PRO A 201 3.78 -7.45 16.60
C PRO A 201 3.77 -6.04 15.98
N TRP A 202 2.59 -5.53 15.62
CA TRP A 202 2.44 -4.19 14.99
C TRP A 202 2.30 -3.06 16.00
N VAL A 203 1.45 -3.31 16.99
CA VAL A 203 1.15 -2.42 18.11
C VAL A 203 2.06 -2.85 19.27
N GLY A 204 2.72 -1.88 19.92
CA GLY A 204 3.58 -2.14 21.08
C GLY A 204 2.85 -2.99 22.11
N VAL A 205 3.36 -4.19 22.36
CA VAL A 205 2.82 -5.07 23.39
C VAL A 205 3.44 -4.62 24.71
N PRO A 206 2.64 -4.24 25.72
CA PRO A 206 3.18 -3.86 27.03
C PRO A 206 4.06 -5.00 27.59
N GLY A 207 5.32 -4.69 27.87
CA GLY A 207 6.29 -5.65 28.43
C GLY A 207 6.86 -6.74 27.50
N ALA A 208 6.70 -6.67 26.17
CA ALA A 208 7.34 -7.62 25.25
C ALA A 208 8.72 -7.13 24.75
N ASP A 209 9.65 -8.07 24.51
CA ASP A 209 10.95 -7.76 23.91
C ASP A 209 10.80 -7.17 22.50
N ASN A 210 11.71 -6.26 22.14
CA ASN A 210 11.79 -5.51 20.88
C ASN A 210 12.14 -6.39 19.65
N SER A 211 11.46 -7.52 19.45
CA SER A 211 11.81 -8.48 18.41
C SER A 211 11.38 -7.99 17.02
N TYR A 212 12.32 -7.98 16.05
CA TYR A 212 12.06 -7.51 14.69
C TYR A 212 11.01 -8.36 13.94
N LEU A 213 10.91 -9.64 14.32
CA LEU A 213 10.11 -10.71 13.72
C LEU A 213 9.42 -11.52 14.83
N ARG A 214 8.30 -12.17 14.48
CA ARG A 214 7.66 -13.16 15.36
C ARG A 214 8.54 -14.41 15.48
N GLU A 215 8.68 -14.93 16.69
CA GLU A 215 9.42 -16.18 16.98
C GLU A 215 8.86 -17.39 16.20
N ASP A 216 7.55 -17.45 15.97
CA ASP A 216 6.88 -18.45 15.10
C ASP A 216 6.79 -18.01 13.63
N THR A 217 7.93 -17.66 13.03
CA THR A 217 8.04 -17.11 11.67
C THR A 217 7.43 -18.01 10.57
N TRP A 218 7.31 -19.32 10.81
CA TRP A 218 6.94 -20.33 9.80
C TRP A 218 5.45 -20.74 9.80
N SER A 219 4.60 -20.10 10.62
CA SER A 219 3.16 -20.38 10.64
C SER A 219 2.41 -19.70 9.49
N ILE A 220 1.55 -20.44 8.78
CA ILE A 220 0.70 -19.89 7.72
C ILE A 220 -0.42 -19.06 8.37
N ALA A 221 -0.46 -17.74 8.11
CA ALA A 221 -1.46 -16.83 8.70
C ALA A 221 -2.91 -17.28 8.56
N TYR A 222 -3.24 -17.93 7.43
CA TYR A 222 -4.59 -18.44 7.16
C TYR A 222 -5.04 -19.52 8.13
N LEU A 223 -4.14 -20.40 8.58
CA LEU A 223 -4.48 -21.46 9.52
C LEU A 223 -4.86 -20.88 10.88
N GLU A 224 -4.20 -19.80 11.29
CA GLU A 224 -4.44 -19.13 12.56
C GLU A 224 -5.70 -18.27 12.52
N LEU A 225 -5.94 -17.56 11.42
CA LEU A 225 -7.22 -16.87 11.20
C LEU A 225 -8.41 -17.85 11.27
N LEU A 226 -8.24 -19.04 10.70
CA LEU A 226 -9.28 -20.08 10.68
C LEU A 226 -9.49 -20.72 12.06
N LYS A 227 -8.44 -20.82 12.89
CA LYS A 227 -8.55 -21.22 14.29
C LYS A 227 -9.31 -20.18 15.13
N ILE A 228 -8.99 -18.89 14.96
CA ILE A 228 -9.69 -17.80 15.66
C ILE A 228 -11.16 -17.76 15.26
N LEU A 229 -11.45 -17.84 13.95
CA LEU A 229 -12.83 -17.90 13.44
C LEU A 229 -13.60 -19.11 13.97
N ARG A 230 -12.97 -20.30 14.00
CA ARG A 230 -13.59 -21.49 14.59
C ARG A 230 -13.83 -21.34 16.08
N GLY A 231 -12.90 -20.75 16.83
CA GLY A 231 -13.04 -20.48 18.26
C GLY A 231 -14.23 -19.57 18.58
N ILE A 232 -14.44 -18.54 17.75
CA ILE A 232 -15.59 -17.63 17.85
C ILE A 232 -16.89 -18.33 17.46
N LEU A 233 -16.87 -19.20 16.46
CA LEU A 233 -18.05 -19.94 15.99
C LEU A 233 -18.42 -21.14 16.90
N SER A 234 -17.50 -21.57 17.77
CA SER A 234 -17.71 -22.64 18.76
C SER A 234 -18.14 -22.13 20.14
N LEU A 235 -18.33 -20.82 20.28
CA LEU A 235 -18.99 -20.16 21.41
C LEU A 235 -20.47 -19.94 21.07
#